data_AF-A0A971MVL4-F1
#
_entry.id   AF-A0A971MVL4-F1
#
_cell.length_a   1.000
_cell.length_b   1.000
_cell.length_c   1.000
_cell.angle_alpha   90.00
_cell.angle_beta   90.00
_cell.angle_gamma   90.00
#
_symmetry.space_group_name_H-M   'P 1'
#
loop_
_entity.id
_entity.type
_entity.pdbx_description
1 polymer ?
#
loop_
_entity_poly.entity_id
_entity_poly.type
_entity_poly.pdbx_seq_one_letter_code
_entity_poly.pdbx_strand_id
1 'polypeptide(L)' 'MDFYKKKILANILLGVLFIVGLVLQFVGHEIDSYTGLAIQFVSLAILIAVLFIYNRRHK' A
#
# COMPACT_ATOMS: atom_id res chain seq x y z
N MET A 1 26.06 -2.61 11.00
CA MET A 1 25.10 -3.66 10.62
C MET A 1 23.63 -3.28 10.85
N ASP A 2 23.32 -2.27 11.67
CA ASP A 2 21.93 -1.87 12.00
C ASP A 2 21.17 -1.17 10.85
N PHE A 3 21.86 -0.32 10.10
CA PHE A 3 21.28 0.47 9.01
C PHE A 3 20.68 -0.37 7.86
N TYR A 4 21.32 -1.49 7.53
CA TYR A 4 20.84 -2.41 6.50
C TYR A 4 19.58 -3.15 6.94
N LYS A 5 19.52 -3.58 8.21
CA LYS A 5 18.33 -4.25 8.76
C LYS A 5 17.12 -3.33 8.75
N LYS A 6 17.29 -2.05 9.09
CA LYS A 6 16.21 -1.04 9.04
C LYS A 6 15.68 -0.81 7.62
N LYS A 7 16.54 -0.82 6.59
CA LYS A 7 16.11 -0.72 5.19
C LYS A 7 15.30 -1.95 4.75
N ILE A 8 15.75 -3.15 5.11
CA ILE A 8 15.06 -4.41 4.80
C ILE A 8 13.68 -4.44 5.45
N LEU A 9 13.61 -4.16 6.77
CA LEU A 9 12.34 -4.08 7.51
C LEU A 9 11.36 -3.10 6.88
N ALA A 10 11.82 -1.91 6.50
CA ALA A 10 10.96 -0.90 5.90
C ALA A 10 10.47 -1.31 4.49
N ASN A 11 11.27 -2.05 3.72
CA ASN A 11 10.82 -2.59 2.43
C ASN A 11 9.79 -3.71 2.61
N ILE A 12 9.98 -4.58 3.60
CA ILE A 12 8.99 -5.61 3.96
C ILE A 12 7.68 -4.94 4.37
N LEU A 13 7.75 -3.90 5.21
CA LEU A 13 6.57 -3.14 5.66
C LEU A 13 5.83 -2.47 4.50
N LEU A 14 6.56 -1.89 3.54
CA LEU A 14 5.98 -1.37 2.30
C LEU A 14 5.32 -2.47 1.46
N GLY A 15 5.94 -3.65 1.38
CA GLY A 15 5.36 -4.82 0.71
C GLY A 15 4.05 -5.28 1.38
N VAL A 16 3.99 -5.33 2.71
CA VAL A 16 2.75 -5.67 3.43
C VAL A 16 1.67 -4.62 3.17
N LEU A 17 2.01 -3.32 3.23
CA LEU A 17 1.06 -2.24 2.93
C LEU A 17 0.54 -2.31 1.48
N PHE A 18 1.39 -2.72 0.54
CA PHE A 18 0.98 -2.95 -0.84
C PHE A 18 -0.07 -4.07 -0.94
N ILE A 19 0.17 -5.21 -0.30
CA ILE A 19 -0.78 -6.33 -0.28
C ILE A 19 -2.10 -5.91 0.39
N VAL A 20 -2.04 -5.21 1.52
CA VAL A 20 -3.25 -4.68 2.20
C VAL A 20 -4.02 -3.74 1.28
N GLY A 21 -3.34 -2.83 0.59
CA GLY A 21 -3.97 -1.94 -0.40
C GLY A 21 -4.66 -2.70 -1.53
N LEU A 22 -4.04 -3.78 -2.04
CA LEU A 22 -4.67 -4.63 -3.06
C LEU A 22 -5.92 -5.33 -2.52
N VAL A 23 -5.86 -5.91 -1.31
CA VAL A 23 -7.00 -6.57 -0.68
C VAL A 23 -8.16 -5.60 -0.46
N LEU A 24 -7.89 -4.38 0.02
CA LEU A 24 -8.92 -3.35 0.15
C LEU A 24 -9.58 -3.01 -1.19
N GLN A 25 -8.87 -3.10 -2.31
CA GLN A 25 -9.45 -2.84 -3.64
C GLN A 25 -10.56 -3.86 -3.96
N PHE A 26 -10.31 -5.13 -3.66
CA PHE A 26 -11.29 -6.20 -3.85
C PHE A 26 -12.44 -6.09 -2.84
N VAL A 27 -12.14 -5.81 -1.57
CA VAL A 27 -13.18 -5.60 -0.54
C VAL A 27 -14.08 -4.41 -0.89
N GLY A 28 -13.51 -3.31 -1.36
CA GLY A 28 -14.28 -2.14 -1.81
C GLY A 28 -15.09 -2.42 -3.08
N HIS A 29 -14.66 -3.35 -3.93
CA HIS A 29 -15.39 -3.77 -5.12
C HIS A 29 -16.61 -4.64 -4.82
N GLU A 30 -16.56 -5.45 -3.76
CA GLU A 30 -17.72 -6.25 -3.33
C GLU A 30 -18.84 -5.42 -2.70
N ILE A 31 -18.60 -4.13 -2.44
CA ILE A 31 -19.56 -3.22 -1.81
C ILE A 31 -20.18 -2.29 -2.88
N ASP A 32 -21.42 -2.56 -3.28
CA ASP A 32 -22.19 -1.76 -4.23
C ASP A 32 -22.78 -0.48 -3.61
N SER A 33 -21.93 0.35 -2.99
CA SER A 33 -22.33 1.64 -2.44
C SER A 33 -21.25 2.71 -2.61
N TYR A 34 -21.62 3.97 -2.39
CA TYR A 34 -20.65 5.07 -2.33
C TYR A 34 -19.53 4.83 -1.31
N THR A 35 -19.78 4.04 -0.26
CA THR A 35 -18.77 3.62 0.69
C THR A 35 -17.75 2.67 0.06
N GLY A 36 -18.17 1.74 -0.81
CA GLY A 36 -17.27 0.87 -1.56
C GLY A 36 -16.34 1.64 -2.49
N LEU A 37 -16.89 2.64 -3.21
CA LEU A 37 -16.10 3.58 -4.01
C LEU A 37 -15.08 4.34 -3.18
N ALA A 38 -15.47 4.84 -2.00
CA ALA A 38 -14.54 5.55 -1.10
C ALA A 38 -13.41 4.63 -0.62
N ILE A 39 -13.72 3.37 -0.28
CA ILE A 39 -12.72 2.36 0.11
C ILE A 39 -11.74 2.12 -1.04
N GLN A 40 -12.23 1.99 -2.28
CA GLN A 40 -11.38 1.82 -3.47
C GLN A 40 -10.46 3.02 -3.73
N PHE A 41 -10.95 4.25 -3.51
CA PHE A 41 -10.12 5.45 -3.63
C PHE A 41 -9.04 5.51 -2.56
N VAL A 42 -9.37 5.12 -1.32
CA VAL A 42 -8.41 5.07 -0.21
C VAL A 42 -7.34 4.00 -0.48
N SER A 43 -7.72 2.80 -0.92
CA SER A 43 -6.74 1.77 -1.30
C SER A 43 -5.84 2.21 -2.44
N LEU A 44 -6.40 2.84 -3.48
CA LEU A 44 -5.59 3.41 -4.56
C LEU A 44 -4.58 4.43 -4.05
N ALA A 45 -5.00 5.34 -3.15
CA ALA A 45 -4.09 6.32 -2.55
C ALA A 45 -2.97 5.63 -1.75
N ILE A 46 -3.28 4.58 -1.00
CA ILE A 46 -2.29 3.78 -0.26
C ILE A 46 -1.31 3.10 -1.22
N LEU A 47 -1.80 2.47 -2.29
CA LEU A 47 -0.96 1.81 -3.30
C LEU A 47 0.00 2.80 -3.97
N ILE A 48 -0.52 3.97 -4.37
CA ILE A 48 0.30 5.03 -4.97
C ILE A 48 1.34 5.53 -3.97
N ALA A 49 0.96 5.78 -2.71
CA ALA A 49 1.89 6.23 -1.68
C ALA A 49 3.00 5.22 -1.42
N VAL A 50 2.67 3.93 -1.35
CA VAL A 50 3.65 2.85 -1.16
C VAL A 50 4.64 2.81 -2.33
N LEU A 51 4.14 2.83 -3.57
CA LEU A 51 4.99 2.83 -4.77
C LEU A 51 5.86 4.08 -4.84
N PHE A 52 5.31 5.25 -4.49
CA PHE A 52 6.04 6.50 -4.44
C PHE A 52 7.18 6.46 -3.42
N ILE A 53 6.90 6.02 -2.18
CA ILE A 53 7.91 5.91 -1.13
C ILE A 53 8.98 4.90 -1.51
N TYR A 54 8.59 3.76 -2.08
CA TYR A 54 9.55 2.76 -2.53
C TYR A 54 10.45 3.33 -3.63
N ASN A 55 9.86 3.91 -4.69
CA ASN A 55 10.61 4.44 -5.82
C ASN A 55 11.56 5.59 -5.39
N ARG A 56 11.12 6.45 -4.46
CA ARG A 56 11.96 7.53 -3.91
C ARG A 56 13.13 7.03 -3.06
N ARG A 57 13.06 5.83 -2.49
CA ARG A 57 14.13 5.26 -1.65
C ARG A 57 15.15 4.43 -2.43
N HIS A 58 14.79 4.00 -3.64
CA HIS A 58 15.62 3.14 -4.49
C HIS A 58 16.14 3.81 -5.77
N LYS A 59 15.63 4.99 -6.15
CA LYS A 59 16.31 5.93 -7.04
C LYS A 59 17.37 6.72 -6.27
#